data_AF-A0A2R6N5E5-F1
#
_entry.id   AF-A0A2R6N5E5-F1
#
_cell.length_a   1.000
_cell.length_b   1.000
_cell.length_c   1.000
_cell.angle_alpha   90.00
_cell.angle_beta   90.00
_cell.angle_gamma   90.00
#
_symmetry.space_group_name_H-M   'P 1'
#
loop_
_entity.id
_entity.type
_entity.pdbx_description
1 polymer ?
#
loop_
_entity_poly.entity_id
_entity_poly.type
_entity_poly.pdbx_seq_one_letter_code
_entity_poly.pdbx_strand_id
1 'polypeptide(L)'
;MKINLLERVIFSMDRPVLSISGVSQLFRRTEQRYIFNLLLQTCSKAMPHQPTISEETEFEGSPRRLPDQDAVLVGRVVGDSEFSSLVAYYIYGRGDILLGRYKNQEFVPGYSIECESRLMSACVREFSKADIETELSSVGKALLQAWHFGDLTTLSHKQAHVYALREKAGFSRDETAAILNISPSTVDTHLQRAKEKLAEAENLVQFVQVDSEELADANPEFFDEDGVSDEANSSSDITPLS
;
A
#
# COMPACT_ATOMS: atom_id res chain seq x y z
N MET A 1 -23.79 -42.19 10.02
CA MET A 1 -24.67 -41.03 9.80
C MET A 1 -24.76 -40.24 11.10
N LYS A 2 -23.92 -39.22 11.26
CA LYS A 2 -23.92 -38.32 12.43
C LYS A 2 -23.63 -36.91 11.92
N ILE A 3 -24.61 -36.03 12.13
CA ILE A 3 -24.56 -34.61 11.81
C ILE A 3 -24.61 -33.86 13.16
N ASN A 4 -23.71 -32.89 13.29
CA ASN A 4 -23.69 -31.64 14.08
C ASN A 4 -24.23 -31.60 15.52
N LEU A 5 -23.39 -31.15 16.45
CA LEU A 5 -23.51 -29.84 17.14
C LEU A 5 -22.30 -29.57 18.06
N LEU A 6 -22.04 -28.29 18.38
CA LEU A 6 -20.95 -27.64 19.16
C LEU A 6 -19.80 -27.15 18.26
N GLU A 7 -19.80 -25.95 17.68
CA GLU A 7 -20.03 -24.60 18.23
C GLU A 7 -19.20 -24.24 19.48
N ARG A 8 -18.45 -23.13 19.33
CA ARG A 8 -17.83 -22.25 20.34
C ARG A 8 -16.56 -22.73 21.05
N VAL A 9 -15.41 -22.26 20.55
CA VAL A 9 -14.33 -21.74 21.43
C VAL A 9 -13.90 -20.38 20.89
N ILE A 10 -14.52 -19.33 21.42
CA ILE A 10 -14.07 -17.94 21.35
C ILE A 10 -13.34 -17.65 22.67
N PHE A 11 -12.09 -17.18 22.52
CA PHE A 11 -11.21 -16.49 23.49
C PHE A 11 -10.82 -17.18 24.81
N SER A 12 -9.51 -17.35 25.00
CA SER A 12 -8.72 -16.55 25.95
C SER A 12 -7.36 -17.21 26.13
N MET A 13 -6.28 -16.54 25.73
CA MET A 13 -4.98 -16.73 26.38
C MET A 13 -4.25 -15.38 26.39
N ASP A 14 -4.16 -14.85 27.61
CA ASP A 14 -3.30 -13.75 28.02
C ASP A 14 -1.91 -13.88 27.39
N ARG A 15 -1.49 -12.84 26.68
CA ARG A 15 -0.09 -12.69 26.27
C ARG A 15 0.61 -11.84 27.32
N PRO A 16 1.81 -12.20 27.78
CA PRO A 16 2.60 -11.29 28.58
C PRO A 16 3.01 -10.09 27.69
N VAL A 17 2.38 -8.95 27.94
CA VAL A 17 2.87 -7.65 27.51
C VAL A 17 4.02 -7.31 28.45
N LEU A 18 5.26 -7.41 27.96
CA LEU A 18 6.39 -6.80 28.66
C LEU A 18 6.27 -5.29 28.49
N SER A 19 5.55 -4.68 29.43
CA SER A 19 5.53 -3.24 29.67
C SER A 19 6.83 -2.88 30.38
N ILE A 20 7.76 -2.28 29.65
CA ILE A 20 8.79 -1.42 30.23
C ILE A 20 8.53 -0.03 29.67
N SER A 21 8.37 0.92 30.58
CA SER A 21 7.91 2.28 30.33
C SER A 21 8.80 3.03 29.34
N GLY A 22 8.16 3.59 28.30
CA GLY A 22 8.72 4.66 27.46
C GLY A 22 9.15 4.20 26.07
N VAL A 23 8.21 4.21 25.12
CA VAL A 23 8.43 4.05 23.67
C VAL A 23 9.05 2.71 23.25
N SER A 24 8.23 1.67 23.15
CA SER A 24 8.66 0.38 22.57
C SER A 24 7.46 -0.33 21.93
N GLN A 25 7.05 0.11 20.75
CA GLN A 25 6.54 -0.87 19.78
C GLN A 25 7.79 -1.47 19.14
N LEU A 26 7.81 -2.75 18.73
CA LEU A 26 8.39 -3.09 17.41
C LEU A 26 8.35 -4.54 16.97
N PHE A 27 8.44 -5.54 17.85
CA PHE A 27 8.48 -6.93 17.36
C PHE A 27 7.82 -7.92 18.31
N ARG A 28 6.86 -8.70 17.80
CA ARG A 28 6.41 -9.92 18.51
C ARG A 28 7.21 -11.11 18.02
N ARG A 29 7.72 -11.88 18.97
CA ARG A 29 8.27 -13.22 18.70
C ARG A 29 7.10 -14.14 18.33
N THR A 30 7.14 -14.72 17.15
CA THR A 30 6.05 -15.57 16.67
C THR A 30 6.18 -16.97 17.30
N GLU A 31 5.45 -17.25 18.39
CA GLU A 31 5.23 -18.62 18.87
C GLU A 31 4.15 -19.33 18.03
N GLN A 32 4.45 -19.60 16.76
CA GLN A 32 3.65 -20.48 15.89
C GLN A 32 4.53 -21.54 15.23
N ARG A 33 5.39 -22.17 16.03
CA ARG A 33 6.30 -23.22 15.54
C ARG A 33 5.62 -24.56 15.20
N TYR A 34 4.32 -24.75 15.42
CA TYR A 34 3.76 -26.10 15.38
C TYR A 34 2.51 -26.34 14.51
N ILE A 35 1.76 -25.33 14.06
CA ILE A 35 0.50 -25.60 13.34
C ILE A 35 0.66 -25.48 11.81
N PHE A 36 1.55 -24.61 11.31
CA PHE A 36 1.73 -24.45 9.86
C PHE A 36 2.51 -25.63 9.23
N ASN A 37 3.51 -26.17 9.95
CA ASN A 37 4.24 -27.35 9.49
C ASN A 37 3.39 -28.63 9.48
N LEU A 38 2.37 -28.74 10.34
CA LEU A 38 1.52 -29.93 10.39
C LEU A 38 0.46 -29.95 9.28
N LEU A 39 -0.01 -28.78 8.83
CA LEU A 39 -0.98 -28.68 7.74
C LEU A 39 -0.36 -28.79 6.35
N LEU A 40 0.94 -28.51 6.20
CA LEU A 40 1.68 -28.73 4.97
C LEU A 40 2.18 -30.18 4.82
N GLN A 41 2.28 -30.96 5.91
CA GLN A 41 2.83 -32.32 5.88
C GLN A 41 1.83 -33.45 5.60
N THR A 42 0.52 -33.25 5.73
CA THR A 42 -0.45 -34.36 5.57
C THR A 42 -0.90 -34.62 4.14
N CYS A 43 -0.49 -33.81 3.16
CA CYS A 43 -0.83 -34.01 1.75
C CYS A 43 0.39 -33.82 0.83
N SER A 44 1.44 -34.63 0.96
CA SER A 44 2.45 -34.74 -0.10
C SER A 44 3.10 -36.10 -0.14
N LYS A 45 2.47 -36.98 -0.92
CA LYS A 45 3.11 -38.15 -1.50
C LYS A 45 4.07 -37.65 -2.60
N ALA A 46 5.34 -37.52 -2.23
CA ALA A 46 6.55 -37.45 -3.05
C ALA A 46 6.41 -37.01 -4.53
N MET A 47 6.64 -35.73 -4.78
CA MET A 47 7.35 -35.23 -5.96
C MET A 47 8.44 -34.25 -5.46
N PRO A 48 9.64 -34.20 -6.07
CA PRO A 48 10.63 -33.18 -5.73
C PRO A 48 10.08 -31.83 -6.20
N HIS A 49 9.45 -31.08 -5.30
CA HIS A 49 9.00 -29.73 -5.58
C HIS A 49 10.24 -28.84 -5.59
N GLN A 50 10.63 -28.37 -6.78
CA GLN A 50 11.63 -27.31 -6.90
C GLN A 50 10.90 -26.01 -6.55
N PRO A 51 11.32 -25.30 -5.48
CA PRO A 51 10.64 -24.08 -5.06
C PRO A 51 10.60 -23.08 -6.20
N THR A 52 9.43 -22.50 -6.47
CA THR A 52 9.32 -21.44 -7.46
C THR A 52 9.83 -20.16 -6.82
N ILE A 53 10.98 -19.65 -7.27
CA ILE A 53 11.53 -18.36 -6.82
C ILE A 53 11.62 -17.41 -8.01
N SER A 54 11.48 -16.10 -7.75
CA SER A 54 11.78 -15.09 -8.77
C SER A 54 13.27 -15.11 -9.10
N GLU A 55 13.64 -15.09 -10.38
CA GLU A 55 15.05 -14.96 -10.82
C GLU A 55 15.65 -13.63 -10.34
N GLU A 56 14.82 -12.60 -10.24
CA GLU A 56 15.21 -11.31 -9.70
C GLU A 56 15.41 -11.37 -8.19
N THR A 57 16.64 -11.09 -7.78
CA THR A 57 17.10 -11.13 -6.39
C THR A 57 17.62 -9.76 -5.95
N GLU A 58 17.49 -9.47 -4.67
CA GLU A 58 18.04 -8.28 -4.00
C GLU A 58 18.73 -8.73 -2.70
N PHE A 59 19.50 -7.85 -2.06
CA PHE A 59 20.16 -8.12 -0.77
C PHE A 59 20.90 -9.46 -0.74
N GLU A 60 21.91 -9.61 -1.60
CA GLU A 60 22.80 -10.78 -1.62
C GLU A 60 22.07 -12.11 -1.92
N GLY A 61 21.12 -12.07 -2.86
CA GLY A 61 20.49 -13.29 -3.41
C GLY A 61 19.13 -13.63 -2.81
N SER A 62 18.50 -12.71 -2.08
CA SER A 62 17.13 -12.88 -1.59
C SER A 62 16.13 -12.64 -2.73
N PRO A 63 15.28 -13.63 -3.09
CA PRO A 63 14.35 -13.48 -4.20
C PRO A 63 13.31 -12.41 -3.92
N ARG A 64 12.99 -11.60 -4.92
CA ARG A 64 11.94 -10.57 -4.79
C ARG A 64 10.59 -11.18 -4.40
N ARG A 65 10.31 -12.40 -4.86
CA ARG A 65 9.07 -13.13 -4.56
C ARG A 65 9.37 -14.58 -4.23
N LEU A 66 8.59 -15.11 -3.28
CA LEU A 66 8.49 -16.53 -2.96
C LEU A 66 7.03 -16.96 -3.15
N PRO A 67 6.61 -17.25 -4.41
CA PRO A 67 5.27 -17.71 -4.75
C PRO A 67 4.72 -18.79 -3.81
N ASP A 68 5.51 -19.81 -3.49
CA ASP A 68 5.08 -20.94 -2.66
C ASP A 68 4.78 -20.55 -1.20
N GLN A 69 5.22 -19.35 -0.79
CA GLN A 69 5.02 -18.80 0.55
C GLN A 69 4.17 -17.51 0.54
N ASP A 70 3.57 -17.17 -0.60
CA ASP A 70 2.80 -15.93 -0.79
C ASP A 70 3.56 -14.69 -0.28
N ALA A 71 4.86 -14.63 -0.57
CA ALA A 71 5.76 -13.65 0.03
C ALA A 71 6.37 -12.71 -1.00
N VAL A 72 6.46 -11.41 -0.65
CA VAL A 72 7.14 -10.38 -1.44
C VAL A 72 8.17 -9.66 -0.58
N LEU A 73 9.42 -9.60 -1.06
CA LEU A 73 10.53 -8.94 -0.39
C LEU A 73 10.30 -7.43 -0.37
N VAL A 74 10.20 -6.84 0.81
CA VAL A 74 9.97 -5.40 1.01
C VAL A 74 11.19 -4.67 1.55
N GLY A 75 12.16 -5.38 2.13
CA GLY A 75 13.37 -4.76 2.64
C GLY A 75 14.25 -5.72 3.44
N ARG A 76 15.20 -5.14 4.18
CA ARG A 76 16.01 -5.82 5.18
C ARG A 76 16.30 -4.88 6.35
N VAL A 77 16.67 -5.47 7.48
CA VAL A 77 17.24 -4.73 8.60
C VAL A 77 18.76 -4.62 8.39
N VAL A 78 19.28 -3.41 8.54
CA VAL A 78 20.70 -3.09 8.44
C VAL A 78 21.21 -2.57 9.80
N GLY A 79 22.52 -2.37 9.92
CA GLY A 79 23.15 -1.87 11.14
C GLY A 79 23.49 -2.95 12.18
N ASP A 80 24.09 -2.49 13.29
CA ASP A 80 24.61 -3.33 14.37
C ASP A 80 23.53 -3.66 15.42
N SER A 81 22.49 -4.37 15.00
CA SER A 81 21.44 -4.89 15.89
C SER A 81 21.40 -6.42 15.90
N GLU A 82 20.70 -7.01 16.87
CA GLU A 82 20.44 -8.46 16.90
C GLU A 82 19.59 -8.94 15.70
N PHE A 83 18.94 -8.00 15.02
CA PHE A 83 18.14 -8.20 13.82
C PHE A 83 18.95 -7.99 12.53
N SER A 84 20.25 -7.74 12.64
CA SER A 84 21.14 -7.53 11.50
C SER A 84 21.01 -8.68 10.48
N SER A 85 20.96 -8.29 9.21
CA SER A 85 20.82 -9.20 8.07
C SER A 85 19.51 -9.99 8.00
N LEU A 86 18.49 -9.64 8.78
CA LEU A 86 17.14 -10.19 8.58
C LEU A 86 16.49 -9.53 7.36
N VAL A 87 15.88 -10.35 6.51
CA VAL A 87 15.08 -9.90 5.37
C VAL A 87 13.62 -9.77 5.79
N ALA A 88 12.95 -8.78 5.21
CA ALA A 88 11.57 -8.44 5.47
C ALA A 88 10.71 -8.87 4.27
N TYR A 89 9.78 -9.79 4.49
CA TYR A 89 8.80 -10.21 3.50
C TYR A 89 7.40 -9.85 3.95
N TYR A 90 6.61 -9.25 3.05
CA TYR A 90 5.17 -9.15 3.22
C TYR A 90 4.52 -10.47 2.83
N ILE A 91 3.66 -11.02 3.70
CA ILE A 91 2.98 -12.31 3.49
C ILE A 91 1.49 -12.07 3.25
N TYR A 92 0.99 -12.34 2.04
CA TYR A 92 -0.40 -12.00 1.68
C TYR A 92 -1.44 -12.67 2.59
N GLY A 93 -1.24 -13.96 2.93
CA GLY A 93 -2.18 -14.70 3.77
C GLY A 93 -2.31 -14.14 5.20
N ARG A 94 -1.31 -13.37 5.67
CA ARG A 94 -1.33 -12.72 6.98
C ARG A 94 -1.71 -11.24 6.90
N GLY A 95 -1.31 -10.58 5.82
CA GLY A 95 -1.45 -9.14 5.67
C GLY A 95 -0.42 -8.35 6.49
N ASP A 96 0.73 -8.98 6.81
CA ASP A 96 1.77 -8.44 7.69
C ASP A 96 3.16 -8.61 7.07
N ILE A 97 4.13 -7.83 7.56
CA ILE A 97 5.56 -8.01 7.28
C ILE A 97 6.19 -8.91 8.35
N LEU A 98 6.86 -9.97 7.91
CA LEU A 98 7.67 -10.82 8.77
C LEU A 98 9.16 -10.59 8.51
N LEU A 99 9.94 -10.58 9.59
CA LEU A 99 11.40 -10.57 9.52
C LEU A 99 11.93 -11.98 9.76
N GLY A 100 12.90 -12.38 8.96
CA GLY A 100 13.45 -13.72 9.02
C GLY A 100 14.73 -13.89 8.23
N ARG A 101 15.15 -15.14 8.10
CA ARG A 101 16.33 -15.51 7.31
C ARG A 101 15.87 -16.28 6.08
N TYR A 102 16.43 -15.94 4.93
CA TYR A 102 16.29 -16.74 3.72
C TYR A 102 17.47 -17.70 3.60
N LYS A 103 17.20 -19.01 3.64
CA LYS A 103 18.23 -20.07 3.55
C LYS A 103 17.62 -21.28 2.86
N ASN A 104 18.43 -22.03 2.11
CA ASN A 104 17.99 -23.26 1.42
C ASN A 104 16.74 -23.05 0.56
N GLN A 105 16.61 -21.89 -0.09
CA GLN A 105 15.45 -21.50 -0.90
C GLN A 105 14.13 -21.31 -0.13
N GLU A 106 14.19 -21.23 1.19
CA GLU A 106 13.03 -21.06 2.07
C GLU A 106 13.20 -19.82 2.96
N PHE A 107 12.10 -19.12 3.23
CA PHE A 107 12.10 -18.00 4.17
C PHE A 107 11.59 -18.47 5.52
N VAL A 108 12.44 -18.34 6.54
CA VAL A 108 12.11 -18.75 7.91
C VAL A 108 11.87 -17.51 8.77
N PRO A 109 10.60 -17.17 9.06
CA PRO A 109 10.27 -15.99 9.87
C PRO A 109 10.63 -16.20 11.34
N GLY A 110 11.15 -15.15 11.98
CA GLY A 110 11.42 -15.10 13.42
C GLY A 110 10.59 -14.04 14.17
N TYR A 111 10.26 -12.96 13.48
CA TYR A 111 9.59 -11.79 14.06
C TYR A 111 8.52 -11.24 13.12
N SER A 112 7.56 -10.49 13.66
CA SER A 112 6.55 -9.76 12.89
C SER A 112 6.61 -8.27 13.21
N ILE A 113 6.46 -7.44 12.18
CA ILE A 113 6.14 -6.01 12.31
C ILE A 113 4.63 -5.92 12.54
N GLU A 114 4.20 -5.21 13.57
CA GLU A 114 2.78 -4.91 13.76
C GLU A 114 2.35 -3.84 12.76
N CYS A 115 1.46 -4.19 11.84
CA CYS A 115 0.81 -3.23 10.96
C CYS A 115 -0.57 -2.88 11.48
N GLU A 116 -0.90 -1.60 11.56
CA GLU A 116 -2.27 -1.15 11.88
C GLU A 116 -3.27 -1.46 10.76
N SER A 117 -2.77 -1.65 9.54
CA SER A 117 -3.55 -1.90 8.34
C SER A 117 -2.95 -3.06 7.55
N ARG A 118 -3.83 -3.89 6.97
CA ARG A 118 -3.44 -4.98 6.06
C ARG A 118 -3.09 -4.50 4.65
N LEU A 119 -3.03 -3.19 4.43
CA LEU A 119 -2.56 -2.64 3.18
C LEU A 119 -1.04 -2.79 3.11
N MET A 120 -0.54 -3.44 2.07
CA MET A 120 0.88 -3.71 1.87
C MET A 120 1.74 -2.43 1.98
N SER A 121 1.30 -1.32 1.40
CA SER A 121 2.02 -0.03 1.50
C SER A 121 1.98 0.59 2.90
N ALA A 122 0.91 0.36 3.67
CA ALA A 122 0.85 0.81 5.06
C ALA A 122 1.83 0.00 5.93
N CYS A 123 1.86 -1.33 5.76
CA CYS A 123 2.87 -2.17 6.40
C CYS A 123 4.29 -1.72 6.06
N VAL A 124 4.58 -1.42 4.79
CA VAL A 124 5.90 -0.93 4.37
C VAL A 124 6.23 0.41 5.02
N ARG A 125 5.26 1.32 5.17
CA ARG A 125 5.44 2.57 5.91
C ARG A 125 5.83 2.30 7.37
N GLU A 126 5.11 1.42 8.06
CA GLU A 126 5.42 1.09 9.45
C GLU A 126 6.79 0.42 9.58
N PHE A 127 7.14 -0.48 8.66
CA PHE A 127 8.49 -1.04 8.59
C PHE A 127 9.57 0.04 8.39
N SER A 128 9.33 1.03 7.53
CA SER A 128 10.29 2.12 7.29
C SER A 128 10.42 3.12 8.45
N LYS A 129 9.43 3.17 9.34
CA LYS A 129 9.39 4.05 10.53
C LYS A 129 9.82 3.33 11.81
N ALA A 130 10.16 2.06 11.69
CA ALA A 130 10.66 1.27 12.79
C ALA A 130 11.89 1.93 13.43
N ASP A 131 12.03 1.82 14.75
CA ASP A 131 13.20 2.26 15.54
C ASP A 131 14.39 1.30 15.37
N ILE A 132 14.60 0.85 14.14
CA ILE A 132 15.72 0.04 13.68
C ILE A 132 16.12 0.53 12.30
N GLU A 133 17.41 0.46 11.99
CA GLU A 133 17.89 0.86 10.68
C GLU A 133 17.42 -0.15 9.63
N THR A 134 16.69 0.32 8.61
CA THR A 134 16.12 -0.53 7.57
C THR A 134 16.52 -0.05 6.19
N GLU A 135 16.64 -1.00 5.27
CA GLU A 135 16.84 -0.74 3.85
C GLU A 135 15.67 -1.35 3.07
N LEU A 136 14.94 -0.52 2.31
CA LEU A 136 13.82 -0.96 1.49
C LEU A 136 14.29 -1.59 0.18
N SER A 137 13.63 -2.67 -0.24
CA SER A 137 13.80 -3.25 -1.58
C SER A 137 13.26 -2.30 -2.65
N SER A 138 13.50 -2.61 -3.93
CA SER A 138 12.87 -1.91 -5.05
C SER A 138 11.35 -1.87 -4.92
N VAL A 139 10.74 -3.01 -4.55
CA VAL A 139 9.31 -3.13 -4.27
C VAL A 139 8.91 -2.32 -3.04
N GLY A 140 9.67 -2.39 -1.95
CA GLY A 140 9.43 -1.61 -0.74
C GLY A 140 9.41 -0.11 -1.02
N LYS A 141 10.38 0.40 -1.77
CA LYS A 141 10.45 1.82 -2.17
C LYS A 141 9.22 2.23 -2.99
N ALA A 142 8.83 1.42 -3.97
CA ALA A 142 7.65 1.68 -4.78
C ALA A 142 6.35 1.66 -3.95
N LEU A 143 6.24 0.75 -2.98
CA LEU A 143 5.08 0.67 -2.09
C LEU A 143 5.02 1.81 -1.08
N LEU A 144 6.17 2.30 -0.59
CA LEU A 144 6.22 3.51 0.22
C LEU A 144 5.73 4.72 -0.59
N GLN A 145 6.13 4.84 -1.86
CA GLN A 145 5.59 5.86 -2.76
C GLN A 145 4.08 5.68 -2.98
N ALA A 146 3.59 4.44 -3.14
CA ALA A 146 2.16 4.16 -3.25
C ALA A 146 1.38 4.58 -2.00
N TRP A 147 1.97 4.45 -0.82
CA TRP A 147 1.37 4.96 0.42
C TRP A 147 1.18 6.48 0.32
N HIS A 148 2.22 7.23 -0.07
CA HIS A 148 2.14 8.68 -0.26
C HIS A 148 1.12 9.08 -1.32
N PHE A 149 1.06 8.40 -2.47
CA PHE A 149 0.03 8.69 -3.48
C PHE A 149 -1.38 8.48 -2.94
N GLY A 150 -1.63 7.37 -2.23
CA GLY A 150 -2.96 7.12 -1.65
C GLY A 150 -3.36 8.09 -0.54
N ASP A 151 -2.39 8.74 0.10
CA ASP A 151 -2.61 9.72 1.18
C ASP A 151 -2.75 11.15 0.65
N LEU A 152 -1.97 11.52 -0.37
CA LEU A 152 -1.86 12.90 -0.87
C LEU A 152 -2.69 13.17 -2.13
N THR A 153 -3.32 12.16 -2.72
CA THR A 153 -4.07 12.30 -3.98
C THR A 153 -5.47 11.67 -3.88
N THR A 154 -6.28 11.84 -4.92
CA THR A 154 -7.62 11.21 -5.05
C THR A 154 -7.57 9.76 -5.54
N LEU A 155 -6.37 9.18 -5.66
CA LEU A 155 -6.18 7.79 -6.04
C LEU A 155 -6.60 6.87 -4.89
N SER A 156 -7.38 5.83 -5.21
CA SER A 156 -7.58 4.73 -4.26
C SER A 156 -6.26 4.00 -4.04
N HIS A 157 -6.07 3.35 -2.88
CA HIS A 157 -4.84 2.61 -2.60
C HIS A 157 -4.46 1.60 -3.69
N LYS A 158 -5.44 0.88 -4.27
CA LYS A 158 -5.19 -0.07 -5.37
C LYS A 158 -4.66 0.62 -6.63
N GLN A 159 -5.18 1.79 -6.96
CA GLN A 159 -4.70 2.61 -8.07
C GLN A 159 -3.30 3.15 -7.79
N ALA A 160 -3.06 3.64 -6.57
CA ALA A 160 -1.76 4.14 -6.13
C ALA A 160 -0.67 3.06 -6.14
N HIS A 161 -0.98 1.83 -5.70
CA HIS A 161 -0.07 0.68 -5.78
C HIS A 161 0.36 0.38 -7.21
N VAL A 162 -0.61 0.26 -8.12
CA VAL A 162 -0.33 -0.03 -9.52
C VAL A 162 0.44 1.11 -10.18
N TYR A 163 0.05 2.37 -9.95
CA TYR A 163 0.71 3.52 -10.53
C TYR A 163 2.18 3.63 -10.06
N ALA A 164 2.44 3.48 -8.76
CA ALA A 164 3.80 3.53 -8.23
C ALA A 164 4.68 2.40 -8.79
N LEU A 165 4.17 1.17 -8.85
CA LEU A 165 4.94 0.03 -9.38
C LEU A 165 5.19 0.16 -10.90
N ARG A 166 4.16 0.47 -11.70
CA ARG A 166 4.28 0.52 -13.17
C ARG A 166 4.97 1.77 -13.68
N GLU A 167 4.55 2.95 -13.22
CA GLU A 167 4.96 4.23 -13.82
C GLU A 167 6.15 4.87 -13.11
N LYS A 168 6.29 4.66 -11.79
CA LYS A 168 7.39 5.27 -11.03
C LYS A 168 8.57 4.32 -10.86
N ALA A 169 8.32 3.04 -10.64
CA ALA A 169 9.37 2.05 -10.45
C ALA A 169 9.68 1.20 -11.70
N GLY A 170 8.85 1.28 -12.75
CA GLY A 170 9.13 0.63 -14.04
C GLY A 170 8.95 -0.89 -14.07
N PHE A 171 8.27 -1.48 -13.06
CA PHE A 171 7.96 -2.90 -13.08
C PHE A 171 7.06 -3.24 -14.26
N SER A 172 7.26 -4.41 -14.85
CA SER A 172 6.41 -4.87 -15.94
C SER A 172 4.98 -5.12 -15.45
N ARG A 173 4.09 -5.33 -16.42
CA ARG A 173 2.68 -5.67 -16.17
C ARG A 173 2.54 -6.93 -15.33
N ASP A 174 3.23 -7.99 -15.73
CA ASP A 174 3.09 -9.30 -15.12
C ASP A 174 3.79 -9.35 -13.77
N GLU A 175 4.92 -8.65 -13.62
CA GLU A 175 5.55 -8.48 -12.31
C GLU A 175 4.65 -7.71 -11.33
N THR A 176 4.07 -6.59 -11.76
CA THR A 176 3.16 -5.81 -10.91
C THR A 176 1.96 -6.64 -10.49
N ALA A 177 1.36 -7.39 -11.43
CA ALA A 177 0.26 -8.29 -11.14
C ALA A 177 0.64 -9.29 -10.04
N ALA A 178 1.84 -9.83 -10.13
CA ALA A 178 2.30 -10.83 -9.19
C ALA A 178 2.83 -10.27 -7.85
N ILE A 179 3.33 -9.02 -7.82
CA ILE A 179 3.70 -8.24 -6.61
C ILE A 179 2.47 -7.76 -5.84
N LEU A 180 1.32 -7.64 -6.48
CA LEU A 180 0.07 -7.24 -5.82
C LEU A 180 -0.93 -8.40 -5.64
N ASN A 181 -0.59 -9.59 -6.14
CA ASN A 181 -1.47 -10.75 -6.19
C ASN A 181 -2.85 -10.44 -6.81
N ILE A 182 -2.83 -9.83 -8.00
CA ILE A 182 -4.00 -9.48 -8.81
C ILE A 182 -3.83 -9.95 -10.26
N SER A 183 -4.91 -9.92 -11.04
CA SER A 183 -4.80 -10.26 -12.46
C SER A 183 -4.11 -9.15 -13.27
N PRO A 184 -3.35 -9.49 -14.33
CA PRO A 184 -2.73 -8.48 -15.19
C PRO A 184 -3.72 -7.49 -15.84
N SER A 185 -4.96 -7.90 -16.16
CA SER A 185 -5.99 -6.98 -16.66
C SER A 185 -6.49 -6.00 -15.60
N THR A 186 -6.48 -6.42 -14.32
CA THR A 186 -6.75 -5.51 -13.19
C THR A 186 -5.66 -4.46 -13.06
N VAL A 187 -4.39 -4.81 -13.32
CA VAL A 187 -3.29 -3.83 -13.39
C VAL A 187 -3.59 -2.78 -14.45
N ASP A 188 -3.94 -3.19 -15.67
CA ASP A 188 -4.22 -2.25 -16.77
C ASP A 188 -5.38 -1.30 -16.42
N THR A 189 -6.47 -1.85 -15.87
CA THR A 189 -7.64 -1.07 -15.45
C THR A 189 -7.31 -0.06 -14.35
N HIS A 190 -6.55 -0.47 -13.34
CA HIS A 190 -6.16 0.42 -12.25
C HIS A 190 -5.19 1.50 -12.72
N LEU A 191 -4.26 1.16 -13.61
CA LEU A 191 -3.30 2.10 -14.18
C LEU A 191 -4.01 3.17 -15.03
N GLN A 192 -4.92 2.76 -15.92
CA GLN A 192 -5.67 3.68 -16.76
C GLN A 192 -6.45 4.70 -15.91
N ARG A 193 -7.22 4.22 -14.93
CA ARG A 193 -7.99 5.10 -14.04
C ARG A 193 -7.11 6.00 -13.17
N ALA A 194 -5.90 5.56 -12.82
CA ALA A 194 -4.97 6.41 -12.10
C ALA A 194 -4.47 7.56 -12.97
N LYS A 195 -4.12 7.27 -14.23
CA LYS A 195 -3.68 8.27 -15.21
C LYS A 195 -4.78 9.30 -15.51
N GLU A 196 -6.02 8.85 -15.71
CA GLU A 196 -7.17 9.73 -15.94
C GLU A 196 -7.33 10.73 -14.79
N LYS A 197 -7.37 10.25 -13.54
CA LYS A 197 -7.50 11.11 -12.35
C LYS A 197 -6.34 12.08 -12.16
N LEU A 198 -5.11 11.65 -12.44
CA LEU A 198 -3.94 12.52 -12.32
C LEU A 198 -3.95 13.58 -13.42
N ALA A 199 -4.32 13.23 -14.65
CA ALA A 199 -4.47 14.19 -15.75
C ALA A 199 -5.59 15.21 -15.46
N GLU A 200 -6.72 14.78 -14.90
CA GLU A 200 -7.78 15.68 -14.44
C GLU A 200 -7.26 16.66 -13.36
N ALA A 201 -6.47 16.18 -12.40
CA ALA A 201 -5.88 17.02 -11.37
C ALA A 201 -4.83 18.00 -11.94
N GLU A 202 -4.01 17.56 -12.90
CA GLU A 202 -3.05 18.42 -13.61
C GLU A 202 -3.76 19.52 -14.40
N ASN A 203 -4.82 19.19 -15.12
CA ASN A 203 -5.65 20.17 -15.84
C ASN A 203 -6.27 21.20 -14.89
N LEU A 204 -6.74 20.78 -13.71
CA LEU A 204 -7.27 21.69 -12.71
C LEU A 204 -6.20 22.65 -12.17
N VAL A 205 -5.00 22.13 -11.88
CA VAL A 205 -3.88 22.96 -11.42
C VAL A 205 -3.49 23.98 -12.50
N GLN A 206 -3.44 23.57 -13.76
CA GLN A 206 -3.19 24.49 -14.87
C GLN A 206 -4.27 25.56 -14.96
N PHE A 207 -5.56 25.19 -14.91
CA PHE A 207 -6.68 26.14 -14.95
C PHE A 207 -6.62 27.18 -13.82
N VAL A 208 -6.29 26.75 -12.59
CA VAL A 208 -6.17 27.65 -11.43
C VAL A 208 -4.94 28.56 -11.52
N GLN A 209 -3.90 28.16 -12.26
CA GLN A 209 -2.68 28.94 -12.46
C GLN A 209 -2.78 29.95 -13.59
N VAL A 210 -3.78 29.85 -14.48
CA VAL A 210 -4.03 30.89 -15.49
C VAL A 210 -4.60 32.12 -14.77
N ASP A 211 -3.92 33.26 -14.90
CA ASP A 211 -4.40 34.53 -14.37
C ASP A 211 -5.79 34.84 -14.95
N SER A 212 -6.70 35.40 -14.14
CA SER A 212 -8.07 35.72 -14.55
C SER A 212 -8.16 36.62 -15.79
N GLU A 213 -7.11 37.38 -16.07
CA GLU A 213 -6.99 38.26 -17.24
C GLU A 213 -6.68 37.48 -18.54
N GLU A 214 -5.98 36.34 -18.46
CA GLU A 214 -5.64 35.51 -19.63
C GLU A 214 -6.79 34.54 -20.01
N LEU A 215 -7.64 34.17 -19.04
CA LEU A 215 -8.89 33.42 -19.30
C LEU A 215 -9.95 34.28 -20.01
N ALA A 216 -9.98 35.59 -19.76
CA ALA A 216 -10.89 36.52 -20.44
C ALA A 216 -10.50 36.73 -21.92
N ASP A 217 -9.20 36.73 -22.23
CA ASP A 217 -8.70 36.84 -23.61
C ASP A 217 -8.84 35.53 -24.42
N ALA A 218 -8.75 34.37 -23.76
CA ALA A 218 -8.85 33.06 -24.43
C ALA A 218 -10.29 32.59 -24.69
N ASN A 219 -11.28 33.09 -23.95
CA ASN A 219 -12.67 32.65 -24.09
C ASN A 219 -13.67 33.80 -23.73
N PRO A 220 -13.88 34.78 -24.63
CA PRO A 220 -14.71 35.95 -24.36
C PRO A 220 -16.17 35.61 -24.05
N GLU A 221 -16.68 34.46 -24.49
CA GLU A 221 -18.08 34.03 -24.23
C GLU A 221 -18.34 33.56 -22.79
N PHE A 222 -17.32 33.47 -21.91
CA PHE A 222 -17.53 33.00 -20.53
C PHE A 222 -18.08 34.09 -19.59
N PHE A 223 -17.96 35.37 -19.97
CA PHE A 223 -18.37 36.52 -19.16
C PHE A 223 -19.49 37.37 -19.78
N ASP A 224 -19.95 37.03 -20.99
CA ASP A 224 -21.10 37.66 -21.62
C ASP A 224 -22.41 37.04 -21.10
N GLU A 225 -22.66 37.18 -19.79
CA GLU A 225 -24.04 37.14 -19.28
C GLU A 225 -24.57 38.58 -19.27
N ASP A 226 -25.32 38.90 -20.33
CA ASP A 226 -25.99 40.16 -20.57
C ASP A 226 -26.73 40.70 -19.33
N GLY A 227 -26.30 41.89 -18.89
CA GLY A 227 -27.21 43.02 -18.65
C GLY A 227 -28.16 42.95 -17.44
N VAL A 228 -27.65 43.23 -16.25
CA VAL A 228 -28.45 43.91 -15.21
C VAL A 228 -27.98 45.36 -15.12
N SER A 229 -28.47 46.19 -16.04
CA SER A 229 -28.41 47.64 -15.91
C SER A 229 -29.52 48.10 -14.96
N ASP A 230 -29.25 48.16 -13.66
CA ASP A 230 -30.12 48.85 -12.71
C ASP A 230 -29.87 50.38 -12.79
N GLU A 231 -30.25 50.96 -13.92
CA GLU A 231 -30.39 52.40 -14.13
C GLU A 231 -31.87 52.69 -14.35
N ALA A 232 -32.65 52.64 -13.27
CA ALA A 232 -34.01 53.17 -13.23
C ALA A 232 -34.14 54.16 -12.06
N ASN A 233 -33.89 55.43 -12.40
CA ASN A 233 -34.35 56.65 -11.75
C ASN A 233 -35.53 56.47 -10.77
N SER A 234 -35.31 56.80 -9.50
CA SER A 234 -36.39 57.29 -8.63
C SER A 234 -35.84 58.32 -7.64
N SER A 235 -35.69 59.55 -8.12
CA SER A 235 -35.53 60.74 -7.29
C SER A 235 -36.92 61.31 -6.96
N SER A 236 -37.29 61.20 -5.69
CA SER A 236 -38.13 62.11 -4.88
C SER A 236 -39.31 62.87 -5.52
N ASP A 237 -40.54 62.57 -5.08
CA ASP A 237 -41.51 63.58 -4.60
C ASP A 237 -42.79 62.91 -4.07
N ILE A 238 -42.99 62.87 -2.74
CA ILE A 238 -44.32 62.75 -2.14
C ILE A 238 -44.40 63.76 -0.98
N THR A 239 -45.20 64.79 -1.20
CA THR A 239 -45.64 65.80 -0.23
C THR A 239 -46.64 65.21 0.78
N PRO A 240 -46.71 65.75 2.01
CA PRO A 240 -47.68 65.30 3.01
C PRO A 240 -49.00 66.08 2.87
N LEU A 241 -50.14 65.40 3.08
CA LEU A 241 -51.43 66.08 3.29
C LEU A 241 -52.34 65.23 4.20
N SER A 242 -52.57 65.81 5.40
CA SER A 242 -53.68 65.68 6.37
C SER A 242 -53.95 64.35 7.06
#